data_AF-A0A2U1P1H9-F1
#
_entry.id   AF-A0A2U1P1H9-F1
#
_cell.length_a   1.000
_cell.length_b   1.000
_cell.length_c   1.000
_cell.angle_alpha   90.00
_cell.angle_beta   90.00
_cell.angle_gamma   90.00
#
_symmetry.space_group_name_H-M   'P 1'
#
loop_
_entity.id
_entity.type
_entity.pdbx_description
1 polymer ?
#
loop_
_entity_poly.entity_id
_entity_poly.type
_entity_poly.pdbx_seq_one_letter_code
_entity_poly.pdbx_strand_id
1 'polypeptide(L)'
;MSLLTLIEPLIIGEMWVLVLLLCVNTVVLMVIPKKNALNWLGFHQILEKRVTISDLRTTKENPPNTFKRCKVSDRLIKTAAGSLRVWKWKRAEFSGEENAEWQVLNSLLGDVVLSDSVGSWVWVGIGDGGFSVGAIRKLLHIDLDFSHSSVFEWCKWIPKKCNIFGWRAELGRIPTAVALSRRNIQVMDVSCPLCGDDEETVDHLFTGCIISTVLWQHISSWCKVQNLFAFSFKDLLEAHNYVGLSGRAKDIFYGIIIIGCWSIWKARNNLKFQQKKVRMEDFIGEVKALGFLWAKNRAKLASLSWGDWCKFVIM
;
A
#
# COMPACT_ATOMS: atom_id res chain seq x y z
N MET A 1 12.48 10.78 5.55
CA MET A 1 11.26 10.19 4.99
C MET A 1 10.73 9.21 6.01
N SER A 2 9.75 9.64 6.78
CA SER A 2 9.24 8.97 7.98
C SER A 2 8.41 7.75 7.55
N LEU A 3 8.87 6.54 7.89
CA LEU A 3 8.10 5.32 7.70
C LEU A 3 7.22 5.11 8.93
N LEU A 4 5.93 5.44 8.77
CA LEU A 4 4.84 4.95 9.61
C LEU A 4 4.72 3.45 9.34
N THR A 5 5.18 2.62 10.28
CA THR A 5 4.78 1.21 10.33
C THR A 5 3.31 1.13 10.71
N LEU A 6 2.54 0.40 9.89
CA LEU A 6 1.15 0.04 10.17
C LEU A 6 1.07 -0.66 11.53
N ILE A 7 0.31 -0.05 12.43
CA ILE A 7 -0.15 -0.65 13.67
C ILE A 7 -1.51 -1.27 13.30
N GLU A 8 -1.58 -2.60 13.18
CA GLU A 8 -2.88 -3.26 13.16
C GLU A 8 -3.34 -3.49 14.62
N PRO A 9 -4.49 -2.93 15.02
CA PRO A 9 -5.06 -3.22 16.32
C PRO A 9 -5.66 -4.63 16.33
N LEU A 10 -5.13 -5.51 17.17
CA LEU A 10 -5.79 -6.77 17.47
C LEU A 10 -6.93 -6.49 18.45
N ILE A 11 -8.18 -6.74 18.04
CA ILE A 11 -9.36 -6.58 18.90
C ILE A 11 -9.58 -7.89 19.67
N ILE A 12 -9.36 -7.85 20.98
CA ILE A 12 -9.75 -8.91 21.91
C ILE A 12 -10.66 -8.26 22.96
N GLY A 13 -11.98 -8.38 22.78
CA GLY A 13 -12.99 -7.89 23.73
C GLY A 13 -12.98 -6.37 23.99
N GLU A 14 -12.96 -5.98 25.27
CA GLU A 14 -13.05 -4.59 25.75
C GLU A 14 -11.69 -3.83 25.78
N MET A 15 -10.60 -4.45 25.30
CA MET A 15 -9.24 -3.90 25.40
C MET A 15 -8.59 -3.70 24.03
N TRP A 16 -7.87 -2.58 23.88
CA TRP A 16 -6.96 -2.37 22.75
C TRP A 16 -5.58 -2.90 23.12
N VAL A 17 -5.07 -3.85 22.34
CA VAL A 17 -3.67 -4.30 22.43
C VAL A 17 -2.92 -3.71 21.23
N LEU A 18 -2.13 -2.67 21.48
CA LEU A 18 -1.15 -2.19 20.50
C LEU A 18 0.14 -2.98 20.69
N VAL A 19 0.44 -3.88 19.76
CA VAL A 19 1.74 -4.57 19.71
C VAL A 19 2.70 -3.73 18.86
N LEU A 20 3.53 -2.93 19.52
CA LEU A 20 4.67 -2.27 18.89
C LEU A 20 5.85 -3.26 18.89
N LEU A 21 6.07 -3.94 17.77
CA LEU A 21 7.26 -4.77 17.55
C LEU A 21 8.47 -3.87 17.31
N LEU A 22 9.26 -3.63 18.36
CA LEU A 22 10.56 -2.96 18.27
C LEU A 22 11.61 -3.76 19.04
N CYS A 23 12.44 -4.46 18.25
CA CYS A 23 13.75 -5.02 18.60
C CYS A 23 13.79 -6.27 19.50
N VAL A 24 14.79 -7.12 19.21
CA VAL A 24 15.21 -8.27 20.03
C VAL A 24 15.30 -7.83 21.49
N ASN A 25 14.58 -8.54 22.36
CA ASN A 25 14.46 -8.34 23.81
C ASN A 25 13.48 -7.28 24.33
N THR A 26 12.52 -6.75 23.55
CA THR A 26 11.34 -6.08 24.15
C THR A 26 10.07 -6.20 23.30
N VAL A 27 9.00 -6.73 23.90
CA VAL A 27 7.61 -6.45 23.50
C VAL A 27 7.12 -5.31 24.39
N VAL A 28 6.84 -4.13 23.82
CA VAL A 28 6.08 -3.11 24.55
C VAL A 28 4.60 -3.45 24.38
N LEU A 29 4.07 -4.19 25.36
CA LEU A 29 2.64 -4.43 25.48
C LEU A 29 2.02 -3.22 26.16
N MET A 30 1.41 -2.33 25.38
CA MET A 30 0.61 -1.24 25.92
C MET A 30 -0.86 -1.67 25.90
N VAL A 31 -1.36 -2.04 27.07
CA VAL A 31 -2.75 -2.42 27.29
C VAL A 31 -3.52 -1.16 27.69
N ILE A 32 -4.41 -0.68 26.82
CA ILE A 32 -5.21 0.53 27.08
C ILE A 32 -6.69 0.16 27.22
N PRO A 33 -7.33 0.41 28.38
CA PRO A 33 -8.77 0.23 28.55
C PRO A 33 -9.56 1.23 27.68
N LYS A 34 -10.65 0.77 27.06
CA LYS A 34 -11.50 1.49 26.09
C LYS A 34 -11.94 2.92 26.50
N LYS A 35 -11.94 3.27 27.78
CA LYS A 35 -12.51 4.54 28.30
C LYS A 35 -11.63 5.78 28.15
N ASN A 36 -10.34 5.67 27.84
CA ASN A 36 -9.39 6.79 27.93
C ASN A 36 -8.65 7.15 26.61
N ALA A 37 -9.20 6.84 25.43
CA ALA A 37 -8.54 7.00 24.13
C ALA A 37 -8.24 8.45 23.66
N LEU A 38 -8.45 9.49 24.49
CA LEU A 38 -8.51 10.88 24.02
C LEU A 38 -7.21 11.71 24.07
N ASN A 39 -6.06 11.19 24.52
CA ASN A 39 -4.81 11.97 24.55
C ASN A 39 -3.68 11.36 23.70
N TRP A 40 -3.84 11.43 22.37
CA TRP A 40 -2.84 10.97 21.39
C TRP A 40 -1.66 11.95 21.17
N LEU A 41 -1.78 13.21 21.58
CA LEU A 41 -0.77 14.26 21.32
C LEU A 41 0.53 14.10 22.14
N GLY A 42 0.53 13.36 23.25
CA GLY A 42 1.74 13.11 24.05
C GLY A 42 2.67 12.04 23.48
N PHE A 43 2.19 11.21 22.56
CA PHE A 43 2.91 10.00 22.10
C PHE A 43 4.08 10.33 21.17
N HIS A 44 4.00 11.42 20.42
CA HIS A 44 5.06 11.86 19.50
C HIS A 44 6.35 12.31 20.22
N GLN A 45 6.28 12.70 21.50
CA GLN A 45 7.44 13.17 22.26
C GLN A 45 8.34 12.04 22.82
N ILE A 46 7.85 10.79 22.82
CA ILE A 46 8.59 9.64 23.37
C ILE A 46 9.51 9.00 22.31
N LEU A 47 9.17 9.13 21.03
CA LEU A 47 9.92 8.49 19.93
C LEU A 47 11.27 9.17 19.61
N GLU A 48 11.54 10.38 20.10
CA GLU A 48 12.80 11.10 19.83
C GLU A 48 13.88 10.94 20.90
N LYS A 49 13.58 10.37 22.08
CA LYS A 49 14.56 10.22 23.17
C LYS A 49 15.09 8.78 23.23
N ARG A 50 16.40 8.63 23.12
CA ARG A 50 17.13 7.38 23.43
C ARG A 50 16.89 7.02 24.90
N VAL A 51 15.91 6.19 25.19
CA VAL A 51 15.64 5.69 26.55
C VAL A 51 16.09 4.24 26.62
N THR A 52 17.07 3.96 27.47
CA THR A 52 17.52 2.62 27.82
C THR A 52 16.40 1.88 28.58
N ILE A 53 16.25 0.56 28.39
CA ILE A 53 15.19 -0.25 29.06
C ILE A 53 15.24 -0.10 30.58
N SER A 54 16.44 0.05 31.15
CA SER A 54 16.67 0.33 32.57
C SER A 54 16.03 1.64 33.06
N ASP A 55 15.68 2.57 32.18
CA ASP A 55 15.12 3.88 32.53
C ASP A 55 13.60 3.98 32.30
N LEU A 56 12.98 2.94 31.72
CA LEU A 56 11.54 2.86 31.54
C LEU A 56 10.83 2.80 32.90
N ARG A 57 10.02 3.83 33.16
CA ARG A 57 9.17 3.91 34.37
C ARG A 57 7.81 3.31 34.09
N THR A 58 7.27 2.61 35.07
CA THR A 58 5.86 2.20 35.08
C THR A 58 4.94 3.44 35.01
N THR A 59 3.96 3.42 34.09
CA THR A 59 3.02 4.54 33.89
C THR A 59 2.08 4.70 35.08
N LYS A 60 1.54 5.91 35.25
CA LYS A 60 0.80 6.34 36.45
C LYS A 60 -0.60 5.72 36.56
N GLU A 61 -1.11 5.11 35.49
CA GLU A 61 -2.48 4.60 35.40
C GLU A 61 -2.45 3.06 35.43
N ASN A 62 -2.58 2.55 36.66
CA ASN A 62 -2.79 1.17 37.09
C ASN A 62 -2.07 0.04 36.33
N PRO A 63 -0.90 -0.38 36.88
CA PRO A 63 -0.57 -1.78 37.05
C PRO A 63 -0.64 -2.14 38.55
N PRO A 64 -0.72 -3.43 38.92
CA PRO A 64 -0.92 -3.83 40.30
C PRO A 64 0.40 -3.76 41.08
N ASN A 65 1.22 -2.72 40.98
CA ASN A 65 2.53 -2.65 41.65
C ASN A 65 2.47 -1.74 42.88
N THR A 66 3.06 -2.14 44.01
CA THR A 66 2.96 -1.35 45.27
C THR A 66 3.62 0.02 45.16
N PHE A 67 4.67 0.13 44.34
CA PHE A 67 5.42 1.36 44.12
C PHE A 67 5.13 1.94 42.73
N LYS A 68 4.42 3.07 42.69
CA LYS A 68 4.18 3.81 41.45
C LYS A 68 5.49 4.52 41.07
N ARG A 69 6.05 4.24 39.88
CA ARG A 69 7.33 4.76 39.32
C ARG A 69 8.60 3.93 39.58
N CYS A 70 8.51 2.63 39.84
CA CYS A 70 9.71 1.77 39.79
C CYS A 70 10.22 1.62 38.34
N LYS A 71 11.54 1.48 38.19
CA LYS A 71 12.18 1.05 36.96
C LYS A 71 12.04 -0.47 36.81
N VAL A 72 12.10 -0.97 35.58
CA VAL A 72 12.10 -2.42 35.32
C VAL A 72 13.33 -3.09 35.94
N SER A 73 14.49 -2.40 35.96
CA SER A 73 15.71 -2.84 36.63
C SER A 73 15.51 -3.11 38.13
N ASP A 74 14.63 -2.38 38.80
CA ASP A 74 14.38 -2.53 40.24
C ASP A 74 13.63 -3.83 40.58
N ARG A 75 13.16 -4.55 39.56
CA ARG A 75 12.42 -5.83 39.67
C ARG A 75 13.24 -7.02 39.22
N LEU A 76 14.47 -6.79 38.74
CA LEU A 76 15.36 -7.81 38.21
C LEU A 76 16.63 -7.85 39.05
N ILE A 77 16.71 -8.85 39.92
CA ILE A 77 17.84 -9.05 40.83
C ILE A 77 18.82 -10.01 40.16
N LYS A 78 20.03 -9.54 39.83
CA LYS A 78 21.10 -10.43 39.34
C LYS A 78 21.60 -11.28 40.52
N THR A 79 21.56 -12.60 40.38
CA THR A 79 22.11 -13.58 41.33
C THR A 79 23.16 -14.45 40.65
N ALA A 80 24.00 -15.15 41.42
CA ALA A 80 25.06 -16.01 40.88
C ALA A 80 24.55 -17.15 39.98
N ALA A 81 23.24 -17.48 40.05
CA ALA A 81 22.58 -18.51 39.24
C ALA A 81 21.71 -17.95 38.10
N GLY A 82 21.68 -16.62 37.89
CA GLY A 82 20.86 -15.96 36.87
C GLY A 82 20.11 -14.72 37.35
N SER A 83 19.16 -14.21 36.56
CA SER A 83 18.34 -13.05 36.92
C SER A 83 17.04 -13.47 37.61
N LEU A 84 16.89 -13.17 38.90
CA LEU A 84 15.68 -13.41 39.68
C LEU A 84 14.69 -12.25 39.50
N ARG A 85 13.46 -12.55 39.10
CA ARG A 85 12.40 -11.54 38.90
C ARG A 85 11.54 -11.42 40.15
N VAL A 86 11.62 -10.28 40.82
CA VAL A 86 10.86 -10.02 42.04
C VAL A 86 9.84 -8.92 41.78
N TRP A 87 8.62 -9.35 41.48
CA TRP A 87 7.50 -8.45 41.24
C TRP A 87 6.75 -8.18 42.55
N LYS A 88 6.61 -6.91 42.92
CA LYS A 88 5.91 -6.51 44.15
C LYS A 88 4.46 -6.12 43.84
N TRP A 89 3.66 -7.11 43.48
CA TRP A 89 2.27 -6.87 43.15
C TRP A 89 1.43 -6.46 44.39
N LYS A 90 0.40 -5.64 44.21
CA LYS A 90 -0.54 -5.16 45.23
C LYS A 90 -1.61 -6.21 45.57
N ARG A 91 -1.92 -7.07 44.61
CA ARG A 91 -2.83 -8.21 44.74
C ARG A 91 -2.00 -9.48 44.59
N ALA A 92 -2.26 -10.46 45.45
CA ALA A 92 -1.57 -11.75 45.43
C ALA A 92 -2.21 -12.73 44.43
N GLU A 93 -3.48 -12.54 44.09
CA GLU A 93 -4.26 -13.46 43.26
C GLU A 93 -4.57 -12.83 41.90
N PHE A 94 -4.14 -13.50 40.83
CA PHE A 94 -4.49 -13.19 39.44
C PHE A 94 -5.75 -13.98 39.05
N SER A 95 -6.59 -13.42 38.18
CA SER A 95 -7.68 -14.21 37.55
C SER A 95 -7.07 -15.27 36.63
N GLY A 96 -7.88 -16.26 36.19
CA GLY A 96 -7.40 -17.32 35.30
C GLY A 96 -6.79 -16.79 33.99
N GLU A 97 -7.41 -15.77 33.40
CA GLU A 97 -6.95 -15.11 32.17
C GLU A 97 -5.66 -14.32 32.40
N GLU A 98 -5.58 -13.53 33.47
CA GLU A 98 -4.39 -12.77 33.83
C GLU A 98 -3.21 -13.69 34.16
N ASN A 99 -3.46 -14.85 34.75
CA ASN A 99 -2.43 -15.84 35.03
C ASN A 99 -1.91 -16.51 33.75
N ALA A 100 -2.77 -16.75 32.75
CA ALA A 100 -2.36 -17.25 31.44
C ALA A 100 -1.48 -16.23 30.71
N GLU A 101 -1.89 -14.95 30.70
CA GLU A 101 -1.08 -13.84 30.16
C GLU A 101 0.27 -13.71 30.88
N TRP A 102 0.27 -13.87 32.21
CA TRP A 102 1.48 -13.84 33.02
C TRP A 102 2.45 -14.98 32.69
N GLN A 103 1.96 -16.18 32.42
CA GLN A 103 2.79 -17.31 32.01
C GLN A 103 3.42 -17.09 30.63
N VAL A 104 2.64 -16.59 29.66
CA VAL A 104 3.14 -16.22 28.32
C VAL A 104 4.21 -15.13 28.43
N LEU A 105 3.97 -14.10 29.24
CA LEU A 105 4.94 -13.04 29.47
C LEU A 105 6.24 -13.58 30.09
N ASN A 106 6.14 -14.51 31.05
CA ASN A 106 7.31 -15.12 31.66
C ASN A 106 8.12 -15.97 30.68
N SER A 107 7.47 -16.69 29.76
CA SER A 107 8.16 -17.47 28.73
C SER A 107 8.88 -16.54 27.76
N LEU A 108 8.21 -15.49 27.26
CA LEU A 108 8.80 -14.51 26.35
C LEU A 108 9.98 -13.76 26.96
N LEU A 109 9.88 -13.43 28.25
CA LEU A 109 10.97 -12.79 28.97
C LEU A 109 12.09 -13.79 29.31
N GLY A 110 11.82 -15.09 29.39
CA GLY A 110 12.78 -16.15 29.73
C GLY A 110 14.08 -16.07 28.92
N ASP A 111 13.95 -15.76 27.64
CA ASP A 111 15.05 -15.68 26.69
C ASP A 111 15.79 -14.31 26.70
N VAL A 112 15.31 -13.36 27.51
CA VAL A 112 15.87 -12.01 27.57
C VAL A 112 17.03 -11.94 28.55
N VAL A 113 18.25 -11.79 28.01
CA VAL A 113 19.46 -11.47 28.77
C VAL A 113 19.68 -9.96 28.75
N LEU A 114 19.66 -9.32 29.94
CA LEU A 114 19.94 -7.91 30.08
C LEU A 114 21.44 -7.68 30.29
N SER A 115 22.05 -6.86 29.43
CA SER A 115 23.42 -6.38 29.59
C SER A 115 23.42 -4.92 30.07
N ASP A 116 24.49 -4.52 30.77
CA ASP A 116 24.70 -3.12 31.19
C ASP A 116 25.32 -2.26 30.07
N SER A 117 25.38 -2.80 28.84
CA SER A 117 25.85 -2.09 27.66
C SER A 117 24.78 -1.11 27.15
N VAL A 118 25.22 0.01 26.57
CA VAL A 118 24.30 0.95 25.90
C VAL A 118 23.52 0.20 24.82
N GLY A 119 22.18 0.22 24.91
CA GLY A 119 21.31 -0.50 23.98
C GLY A 119 21.52 -0.06 22.53
N SER A 120 21.60 -1.01 21.61
CA SER A 120 21.67 -0.78 20.17
C SER A 120 20.38 -1.26 19.49
N TRP A 121 19.98 -0.57 18.42
CA TRP A 121 18.88 -1.01 17.57
C TRP A 121 19.37 -2.16 16.69
N VAL A 122 18.69 -3.31 16.79
CA VAL A 122 18.99 -4.51 16.00
C VAL A 122 17.78 -4.82 15.12
N TRP A 123 18.02 -4.95 13.82
CA TRP A 123 17.02 -5.35 12.84
C TRP A 123 16.71 -6.84 12.98
N VAL A 124 15.42 -7.18 13.18
CA VAL A 124 14.95 -8.56 13.41
C VAL A 124 14.67 -9.31 12.09
N GLY A 125 14.91 -8.69 10.93
CA GLY A 125 14.74 -9.35 9.63
C GLY A 125 15.98 -10.14 9.20
N ILE A 126 16.07 -10.45 7.91
CA ILE A 126 17.18 -11.23 7.33
C ILE A 126 18.51 -10.44 7.43
N GLY A 127 19.48 -10.93 8.19
CA GLY A 127 20.83 -10.34 8.24
C GLY A 127 21.54 -10.49 9.59
N ASP A 128 22.67 -9.78 9.74
CA ASP A 128 23.57 -9.72 10.90
C ASP A 128 23.11 -8.74 12.00
N GLY A 129 21.81 -8.43 12.03
CA GLY A 129 21.24 -7.47 12.99
C GLY A 129 21.33 -6.00 12.55
N GLY A 130 21.96 -5.68 11.42
CA GLY A 130 21.95 -4.34 10.83
C GLY A 130 20.70 -4.04 9.99
N PHE A 131 20.12 -2.84 10.13
CA PHE A 131 19.07 -2.39 9.21
C PHE A 131 19.64 -2.15 7.82
N SER A 132 19.07 -2.81 6.81
CA SER A 132 19.39 -2.57 5.40
C SER A 132 18.14 -2.55 4.54
N VAL A 133 18.01 -1.53 3.69
CA VAL A 133 16.96 -1.46 2.66
C VAL A 133 17.04 -2.67 1.73
N GLY A 134 18.24 -3.22 1.48
CA GLY A 134 18.43 -4.43 0.70
C GLY A 134 17.86 -5.68 1.37
N ALA A 135 17.98 -5.80 2.69
CA ALA A 135 17.41 -6.91 3.47
C ALA A 135 15.87 -6.85 3.47
N ILE A 136 15.29 -5.66 3.67
CA ILE A 136 13.83 -5.46 3.58
C ILE A 136 13.33 -5.77 2.18
N ARG A 137 14.02 -5.30 1.13
CA ARG A 137 13.63 -5.60 -0.24
C ARG A 137 13.60 -7.11 -0.50
N LYS A 138 14.60 -7.85 -0.02
CA LYS A 138 14.64 -9.32 -0.13
C LYS A 138 13.48 -9.97 0.63
N LEU A 139 13.23 -9.56 1.87
CA LEU A 139 12.14 -10.07 2.69
C LEU A 139 10.78 -9.82 2.03
N LEU A 140 10.55 -8.59 1.56
CA LEU A 140 9.36 -8.25 0.79
C LEU A 140 9.24 -9.05 -0.52
N HIS A 141 10.35 -9.43 -1.17
CA HIS A 141 10.28 -10.28 -2.37
C HIS A 141 9.97 -11.74 -2.05
N ILE A 142 10.29 -12.23 -0.85
CA ILE A 142 9.99 -13.59 -0.38
C ILE A 142 8.53 -13.69 0.08
N ASP A 143 8.03 -12.66 0.77
CA ASP A 143 6.66 -12.58 1.29
C ASP A 143 5.64 -12.06 0.26
N LEU A 144 6.05 -11.79 -0.98
CA LEU A 144 5.11 -11.52 -2.06
C LEU A 144 4.37 -12.82 -2.37
N ASP A 145 3.22 -12.98 -1.72
CA ASP A 145 2.23 -13.98 -2.06
C ASP A 145 1.85 -13.83 -3.54
N PHE A 146 2.34 -14.73 -4.39
CA PHE A 146 2.11 -14.74 -5.84
C PHE A 146 0.64 -15.07 -6.21
N SER A 147 -0.26 -15.18 -5.22
CA SER A 147 -1.70 -15.38 -5.42
C SER A 147 -2.36 -14.24 -6.21
N HIS A 148 -1.75 -13.05 -6.21
CA HIS A 148 -2.09 -11.94 -7.11
C HIS A 148 -0.94 -11.64 -8.06
N SER A 149 -0.82 -12.42 -9.14
CA SER A 149 0.07 -12.07 -10.25
C SER A 149 -0.29 -10.66 -10.76
N SER A 150 0.59 -9.70 -10.52
CA SER A 150 0.48 -8.39 -11.15
C SER A 150 0.66 -8.57 -12.65
N VAL A 151 -0.36 -8.16 -13.38
CA VAL A 151 -0.44 -8.17 -14.84
C VAL A 151 0.15 -6.88 -15.42
N PHE A 152 0.21 -5.81 -14.62
CA PHE A 152 0.71 -4.52 -15.08
C PHE A 152 2.22 -4.55 -15.37
N GLU A 153 2.56 -4.38 -16.65
CA GLU A 153 3.93 -4.19 -17.10
C GLU A 153 4.32 -2.70 -17.17
N TRP A 154 5.52 -2.34 -16.74
CA TRP A 154 5.96 -0.95 -16.79
C TRP A 154 6.40 -0.54 -18.19
N CYS A 155 5.63 0.34 -18.83
CA CYS A 155 5.93 0.83 -20.18
C CYS A 155 6.98 1.95 -20.16
N LYS A 156 8.17 1.69 -20.71
CA LYS A 156 9.33 2.60 -20.64
C LYS A 156 9.14 3.90 -21.42
N TRP A 157 8.38 3.85 -22.51
CA TRP A 157 8.26 4.98 -23.43
C TRP A 157 7.12 5.95 -23.08
N ILE A 158 6.28 5.63 -22.10
CA ILE A 158 5.28 6.58 -21.59
C ILE A 158 5.79 7.31 -20.33
N PRO A 159 5.19 8.46 -19.94
CA PRO A 159 5.53 9.14 -18.71
C PRO A 159 5.21 8.30 -17.47
N LYS A 160 6.04 8.45 -16.42
CA LYS A 160 5.86 7.73 -15.14
C LYS A 160 4.47 7.93 -14.52
N LYS A 161 3.86 9.11 -14.68
CA LYS A 161 2.49 9.37 -14.17
C LYS A 161 1.45 8.41 -14.75
N CYS A 162 1.57 8.05 -16.02
CA CYS A 162 0.64 7.13 -16.69
C CYS A 162 0.88 5.69 -16.21
N ASN A 163 2.14 5.30 -16.01
CA ASN A 163 2.45 4.00 -15.42
C ASN A 163 1.94 3.86 -13.98
N ILE A 164 2.21 4.86 -13.12
CA ILE A 164 1.71 4.87 -11.74
C ILE A 164 0.19 4.81 -11.72
N PHE A 165 -0.46 5.54 -12.62
CA PHE A 165 -1.90 5.48 -12.77
C PHE A 165 -2.39 4.08 -13.16
N GLY A 166 -1.82 3.46 -14.21
CA GLY A 166 -2.22 2.12 -14.66
C GLY A 166 -2.01 1.05 -13.58
N TRP A 167 -0.86 1.05 -12.92
CA TRP A 167 -0.58 0.17 -11.79
C TRP A 167 -1.58 0.36 -10.64
N ARG A 168 -1.91 1.61 -10.29
CA ARG A 168 -2.92 1.88 -9.25
C ARG A 168 -4.32 1.46 -9.68
N ALA A 169 -4.64 1.56 -10.97
CA ALA A 169 -5.93 1.14 -11.51
C ALA A 169 -6.08 -0.39 -11.43
N GLU A 170 -5.04 -1.15 -11.79
CA GLU A 170 -5.00 -2.61 -11.64
C GLU A 170 -5.28 -3.06 -10.20
N LEU A 171 -4.71 -2.34 -9.22
CA LEU A 171 -4.92 -2.63 -7.80
C LEU A 171 -6.30 -2.18 -7.26
N GLY A 172 -7.17 -1.59 -8.08
CA GLY A 172 -8.43 -1.00 -7.62
C GLY A 172 -8.23 0.23 -6.72
N ARG A 173 -7.07 0.91 -6.82
CA ARG A 173 -6.64 1.99 -5.92
C ARG A 173 -6.73 3.39 -6.52
N ILE A 174 -7.52 3.56 -7.58
CA ILE A 174 -7.90 4.87 -8.13
C ILE A 174 -9.24 5.35 -7.52
N PRO A 175 -9.49 6.66 -7.42
CA PRO A 175 -10.68 7.20 -6.74
C PRO A 175 -11.92 7.18 -7.65
N THR A 176 -12.41 5.99 -8.00
CA THR A 176 -13.74 5.84 -8.61
C THR A 176 -14.84 6.09 -7.57
N ALA A 177 -16.06 6.40 -7.98
CA ALA A 177 -17.15 6.67 -7.05
C ALA A 177 -17.41 5.50 -6.09
N VAL A 178 -17.44 4.26 -6.62
CA VAL A 178 -17.57 3.04 -5.80
C VAL A 178 -16.41 2.87 -4.83
N ALA A 179 -15.16 3.11 -5.28
CA ALA A 179 -13.99 3.00 -4.41
C ALA A 179 -13.95 4.06 -3.30
N LEU A 180 -14.46 5.26 -3.57
CA LEU A 180 -14.60 6.33 -2.57
C LEU A 180 -15.70 5.99 -1.55
N SER A 181 -16.86 5.53 -2.03
CA SER A 181 -17.97 5.08 -1.18
C SER A 181 -17.54 3.96 -0.22
N ARG A 182 -16.81 2.95 -0.71
CA ARG A 182 -16.21 1.88 0.11
C ARG A 182 -15.24 2.37 1.18
N ARG A 183 -14.71 3.59 1.07
CA ARG A 183 -13.81 4.22 2.05
C ARG A 183 -14.55 5.17 2.99
N ASN A 184 -15.88 5.08 3.06
CA ASN A 184 -16.75 5.96 3.84
C ASN A 184 -16.61 7.44 3.47
N ILE A 185 -16.22 7.74 2.23
CA ILE A 185 -16.25 9.10 1.68
C ILE A 185 -17.65 9.30 1.09
N GLN A 186 -18.35 10.35 1.54
CA GLN A 186 -19.71 10.63 1.10
C GLN A 186 -19.72 10.98 -0.40
N VAL A 187 -20.29 10.09 -1.20
CA VAL A 187 -20.50 10.26 -2.64
C VAL A 187 -22.00 10.10 -2.89
N MET A 188 -22.64 11.16 -3.40
CA MET A 188 -24.09 11.19 -3.61
C MET A 188 -24.54 10.29 -4.76
N ASP A 189 -23.73 10.24 -5.81
CA ASP A 189 -24.00 9.46 -7.01
C ASP A 189 -22.78 8.60 -7.36
N VAL A 190 -23.01 7.29 -7.38
CA VAL A 190 -22.01 6.28 -7.72
C VAL A 190 -22.01 5.91 -9.20
N SER A 191 -22.94 6.46 -9.99
CA SER A 191 -23.00 6.23 -11.43
C SER A 191 -21.72 6.66 -12.15
N CYS A 192 -21.43 5.99 -13.25
CA CYS A 192 -20.33 6.32 -14.14
C CYS A 192 -20.57 7.70 -14.76
N PRO A 193 -19.68 8.69 -14.54
CA PRO A 193 -19.90 10.04 -15.08
C PRO A 193 -19.94 10.08 -16.62
N LEU A 194 -19.35 9.09 -17.29
CA LEU A 194 -19.23 9.09 -18.75
C LEU A 194 -20.49 8.59 -19.47
N CYS A 195 -21.10 7.49 -19.00
CA CYS A 195 -22.30 6.93 -19.61
C CYS A 195 -23.58 7.18 -18.80
N GLY A 196 -23.48 7.26 -17.46
CA GLY A 196 -24.63 7.38 -16.56
C GLY A 196 -25.42 6.09 -16.32
N ASP A 197 -25.03 4.96 -16.93
CA ASP A 197 -25.86 3.76 -16.99
C ASP A 197 -25.58 2.71 -15.90
N ASP A 198 -24.41 2.75 -15.26
CA ASP A 198 -23.95 1.73 -14.31
C ASP A 198 -22.99 2.35 -13.27
N GLU A 199 -22.65 1.61 -12.21
CA GLU A 199 -21.77 2.07 -11.15
C GLU A 199 -20.33 2.31 -11.65
N GLU A 200 -19.70 3.39 -11.16
CA GLU A 200 -18.33 3.74 -11.48
C GLU A 200 -17.32 2.84 -10.74
N THR A 201 -17.14 1.63 -11.27
CA THR A 201 -16.04 0.73 -10.92
C THR A 201 -14.85 0.92 -11.87
N VAL A 202 -13.69 0.34 -11.54
CA VAL A 202 -12.53 0.37 -12.46
C VAL A 202 -12.86 -0.37 -13.75
N ASP A 203 -13.43 -1.57 -13.63
CA ASP A 203 -13.79 -2.39 -14.79
C ASP A 203 -14.87 -1.70 -15.63
N HIS A 204 -15.95 -1.21 -15.02
CA HIS A 204 -16.95 -0.45 -15.78
C HIS A 204 -16.32 0.77 -16.46
N LEU A 205 -15.54 1.59 -15.75
CA LEU A 205 -14.97 2.81 -16.33
C LEU A 205 -14.09 2.51 -17.56
N PHE A 206 -13.30 1.44 -17.56
CA PHE A 206 -12.35 1.17 -18.64
C PHE A 206 -12.81 0.14 -19.66
N THR A 207 -13.75 -0.75 -19.34
CA THR A 207 -14.17 -1.83 -20.25
C THR A 207 -15.68 -1.89 -20.45
N GLY A 208 -16.48 -1.69 -19.39
CA GLY A 208 -17.95 -1.77 -19.45
C GLY A 208 -18.66 -0.51 -19.99
N CYS A 209 -18.04 0.66 -19.87
CA CYS A 209 -18.60 1.93 -20.28
C CYS A 209 -18.61 2.07 -21.81
N ILE A 210 -19.77 2.41 -22.39
CA ILE A 210 -19.92 2.55 -23.85
C ILE A 210 -18.90 3.52 -24.47
N ILE A 211 -18.55 4.59 -23.77
CA ILE A 211 -17.54 5.57 -24.23
C ILE A 211 -16.17 4.90 -24.34
N SER A 212 -15.80 4.08 -23.36
CA SER A 212 -14.54 3.33 -23.36
C SER A 212 -14.54 2.25 -24.43
N THR A 213 -15.64 1.50 -24.60
CA THR A 213 -15.80 0.50 -25.65
C THR A 213 -15.59 1.09 -27.04
N VAL A 214 -16.21 2.25 -27.34
CA VAL A 214 -16.05 2.94 -28.62
C VAL A 214 -14.60 3.39 -28.84
N LEU A 215 -13.92 3.89 -27.79
CA LEU A 215 -12.49 4.23 -27.88
C LEU A 215 -11.65 3.00 -28.26
N TRP A 216 -11.90 1.84 -27.64
CA TRP A 216 -11.14 0.62 -27.95
C TRP A 216 -11.37 0.13 -29.37
N GLN A 217 -12.60 0.23 -29.89
CA GLN A 217 -12.88 -0.08 -31.30
C GLN A 217 -12.07 0.83 -32.25
N HIS A 218 -12.00 2.12 -31.95
CA HIS A 218 -11.19 3.05 -32.74
C HIS A 218 -9.68 2.76 -32.62
N ILE A 219 -9.19 2.42 -31.44
CA ILE A 219 -7.78 2.05 -31.23
C ILE A 219 -7.47 0.74 -31.97
N SER A 220 -8.33 -0.27 -31.90
CA SER A 220 -8.18 -1.53 -32.64
C SER A 220 -8.11 -1.28 -34.15
N SER A 221 -9.05 -0.50 -34.68
CA SER A 221 -9.09 -0.13 -36.10
C SER A 221 -7.84 0.63 -36.52
N TRP A 222 -7.41 1.62 -35.72
CA TRP A 222 -6.21 2.40 -36.00
C TRP A 222 -4.94 1.54 -35.97
N CYS A 223 -4.81 0.63 -35.00
CA CYS A 223 -3.65 -0.25 -34.84
C CYS A 223 -3.70 -1.49 -35.75
N LYS A 224 -4.75 -1.66 -36.55
CA LYS A 224 -4.96 -2.80 -37.47
C LYS A 224 -4.96 -4.15 -36.73
N VAL A 225 -5.55 -4.18 -35.55
CA VAL A 225 -5.74 -5.40 -34.74
C VAL A 225 -7.22 -5.75 -34.65
N GLN A 226 -7.52 -6.97 -34.20
CA GLN A 226 -8.90 -7.36 -33.91
C GLN A 226 -9.51 -6.46 -32.82
N ASN A 227 -10.83 -6.34 -32.85
CA ASN A 227 -11.57 -5.57 -31.86
C ASN A 227 -11.29 -6.12 -30.46
N LEU A 228 -10.94 -5.22 -29.54
CA LEU A 228 -10.71 -5.58 -28.14
C LEU A 228 -12.03 -5.81 -27.43
N PHE A 229 -12.18 -7.02 -26.87
CA PHE A 229 -13.26 -7.37 -25.96
C PHE A 229 -12.63 -7.69 -24.61
N ALA A 230 -12.73 -6.73 -23.69
CA ALA A 230 -12.22 -6.85 -22.33
C ALA A 230 -13.40 -6.79 -21.36
N PHE A 231 -13.40 -7.64 -20.33
CA PHE A 231 -14.42 -7.67 -19.28
C PHE A 231 -13.85 -7.17 -17.95
N SER A 232 -12.53 -7.15 -17.81
CA SER A 232 -11.81 -6.57 -16.69
C SER A 232 -10.70 -5.61 -17.15
N PHE A 233 -10.27 -4.74 -16.25
CA PHE A 233 -9.10 -3.88 -16.49
C PHE A 233 -7.83 -4.70 -16.74
N LYS A 234 -7.73 -5.92 -16.17
CA LYS A 234 -6.59 -6.81 -16.41
C LYS A 234 -6.58 -7.34 -17.84
N ASP A 235 -7.73 -7.74 -18.38
CA ASP A 235 -7.86 -8.21 -19.76
C ASP A 235 -7.35 -7.13 -20.74
N LEU A 236 -7.65 -5.87 -20.43
CA LEU A 236 -7.19 -4.73 -21.21
C LEU A 236 -5.66 -4.56 -21.15
N LEU A 237 -5.04 -4.78 -19.98
CA LEU A 237 -3.57 -4.74 -19.84
C LEU A 237 -2.91 -5.91 -20.58
N GLU A 238 -3.54 -7.09 -20.61
CA GLU A 238 -3.02 -8.27 -21.30
C GLU A 238 -3.33 -8.30 -22.80
N ALA A 239 -4.22 -7.43 -23.28
CA ALA A 239 -4.65 -7.38 -24.67
C ALA A 239 -3.49 -7.44 -25.68
N HIS A 240 -2.39 -6.76 -25.37
CA HIS A 240 -1.19 -6.73 -26.20
C HIS A 240 -0.53 -8.11 -26.44
N ASN A 241 -0.82 -9.10 -25.59
CA ASN A 241 -0.38 -10.50 -25.74
C ASN A 241 -1.21 -11.31 -26.76
N TYR A 242 -2.42 -10.85 -27.08
CA TYR A 242 -3.40 -11.64 -27.86
C TYR A 242 -3.80 -11.02 -29.20
N VAL A 243 -3.29 -9.83 -29.53
CA VAL A 243 -3.65 -9.09 -30.76
C VAL A 243 -2.81 -9.45 -31.99
N GLY A 244 -1.92 -10.44 -31.90
CA GLY A 244 -1.07 -10.89 -33.01
C GLY A 244 0.08 -9.93 -33.38
N LEU A 245 0.30 -8.87 -32.60
CA LEU A 245 1.46 -7.99 -32.75
C LEU A 245 2.70 -8.60 -32.10
N SER A 246 3.87 -8.30 -32.65
CA SER A 246 5.16 -8.75 -32.14
C SER A 246 6.20 -7.63 -32.09
N GLY A 247 7.28 -7.86 -31.32
CA GLY A 247 8.38 -6.92 -31.18
C GLY A 247 7.94 -5.51 -30.77
N ARG A 248 8.47 -4.50 -31.46
CA ARG A 248 8.20 -3.09 -31.13
C ARG A 248 6.75 -2.68 -31.32
N ALA A 249 6.05 -3.25 -32.29
CA ALA A 249 4.64 -2.92 -32.51
C ALA A 249 3.78 -3.33 -31.30
N LYS A 250 4.08 -4.48 -30.69
CA LYS A 250 3.45 -4.94 -29.44
C LYS A 250 3.72 -3.96 -28.28
N ASP A 251 4.97 -3.55 -28.09
CA ASP A 251 5.35 -2.60 -27.02
C ASP A 251 4.67 -1.22 -27.17
N ILE A 252 4.55 -0.75 -28.42
CA ILE A 252 3.85 0.50 -28.72
C ILE A 252 2.34 0.34 -28.53
N PHE A 253 1.77 -0.78 -28.93
CA PHE A 253 0.35 -1.04 -28.70
C PHE A 253 0.02 -1.04 -27.21
N TYR A 254 0.81 -1.73 -26.39
CA TYR A 254 0.64 -1.73 -24.93
C TYR A 254 0.68 -0.32 -24.33
N GLY A 255 1.62 0.51 -24.75
CA GLY A 255 1.64 1.90 -24.29
C GLY A 255 0.46 2.73 -24.79
N ILE A 256 -0.06 2.48 -26.00
CA ILE A 256 -1.29 3.12 -26.50
C ILE A 256 -2.49 2.76 -25.61
N ILE A 257 -2.61 1.51 -25.15
CA ILE A 257 -3.64 1.10 -24.20
C ILE A 257 -3.55 1.92 -22.91
N ILE A 258 -2.36 2.04 -22.31
CA ILE A 258 -2.19 2.83 -21.09
C ILE A 258 -2.52 4.31 -21.32
N ILE A 259 -2.17 4.87 -22.47
CA ILE A 259 -2.53 6.24 -22.86
C ILE A 259 -4.05 6.39 -23.00
N GLY A 260 -4.72 5.40 -23.58
CA GLY A 260 -6.18 5.32 -23.65
C GLY A 260 -6.82 5.40 -22.27
N CYS A 261 -6.39 4.54 -21.34
CA CYS A 261 -6.87 4.54 -19.96
C CYS A 261 -6.63 5.89 -19.27
N TRP A 262 -5.44 6.49 -19.46
CA TRP A 262 -5.13 7.81 -18.91
C TRP A 262 -6.05 8.91 -19.48
N SER A 263 -6.38 8.83 -20.77
CA SER A 263 -7.24 9.80 -21.45
C SER A 263 -8.69 9.67 -20.97
N ILE A 264 -9.22 8.44 -20.85
CA ILE A 264 -10.52 8.13 -20.22
C ILE A 264 -10.59 8.76 -18.82
N TRP A 265 -9.59 8.49 -17.99
CA TRP A 265 -9.54 9.02 -16.62
C TRP A 265 -9.55 10.55 -16.57
N LYS A 266 -8.80 11.19 -17.47
CA LYS A 266 -8.74 12.65 -17.56
C LYS A 266 -10.07 13.25 -18.00
N ALA A 267 -10.70 12.69 -19.03
CA ALA A 267 -11.99 13.15 -19.51
C ALA A 267 -13.08 12.99 -18.44
N ARG A 268 -13.11 11.84 -17.75
CA ARG A 268 -13.98 11.62 -16.59
C ARG A 268 -13.78 12.70 -15.54
N ASN A 269 -12.54 13.03 -15.18
CA ASN A 269 -12.28 14.09 -14.21
C ASN A 269 -12.70 15.47 -14.69
N ASN A 270 -12.44 15.80 -15.96
CA ASN A 270 -12.86 17.08 -16.54
C ASN A 270 -14.39 17.21 -16.55
N LEU A 271 -15.11 16.13 -16.86
CA LEU A 271 -16.57 16.12 -16.81
C LEU A 271 -17.05 16.30 -15.36
N LYS A 272 -16.50 15.55 -14.41
CA LYS A 272 -16.92 15.59 -13.00
C LYS A 272 -16.63 16.93 -12.31
N PHE A 273 -15.47 17.53 -12.56
CA PHE A 273 -15.02 18.73 -11.84
C PHE A 273 -15.14 20.04 -12.62
N GLN A 274 -15.25 19.97 -13.95
CA GLN A 274 -15.31 21.16 -14.82
C GLN A 274 -16.54 21.15 -15.74
N GLN A 275 -17.42 20.14 -15.65
CA GLN A 275 -18.62 20.00 -16.50
C GLN A 275 -18.29 20.06 -18.00
N LYS A 276 -17.06 19.67 -18.37
CA LYS A 276 -16.60 19.69 -19.76
C LYS A 276 -17.19 18.47 -20.48
N LYS A 277 -18.03 18.73 -21.49
CA LYS A 277 -18.58 17.68 -22.34
C LYS A 277 -17.47 16.85 -23.00
N VAL A 278 -17.72 15.56 -23.07
CA VAL A 278 -16.82 14.57 -23.64
C VAL A 278 -17.20 14.32 -25.09
N ARG A 279 -16.24 14.40 -26.01
CA ARG A 279 -16.42 14.08 -27.43
C ARG A 279 -15.43 13.00 -27.85
N MET A 280 -15.85 12.06 -28.69
CA MET A 280 -15.02 10.92 -29.06
C MET A 280 -13.78 11.35 -29.86
N GLU A 281 -13.93 12.37 -30.70
CA GLU A 281 -12.85 12.94 -31.49
C GLU A 281 -11.73 13.51 -30.61
N ASP A 282 -12.10 14.07 -29.45
CA ASP A 282 -11.14 14.61 -28.48
C ASP A 282 -10.31 13.48 -27.85
N PHE A 283 -10.92 12.33 -27.53
CA PHE A 283 -10.18 11.17 -27.02
C PHE A 283 -9.21 10.62 -28.05
N ILE A 284 -9.68 10.35 -29.27
CA ILE A 284 -8.86 9.76 -30.32
C ILE A 284 -7.71 10.71 -30.67
N GLY A 285 -8.01 12.00 -30.80
CA GLY A 285 -7.02 13.04 -31.04
C GLY A 285 -5.99 13.12 -29.94
N GLU A 286 -6.42 13.10 -28.67
CA GLU A 286 -5.52 13.14 -27.51
C GLU A 286 -4.63 11.90 -27.42
N VAL A 287 -5.20 10.69 -27.58
CA VAL A 287 -4.44 9.44 -27.54
C VAL A 287 -3.40 9.42 -28.66
N LYS A 288 -3.77 9.81 -29.89
CA LYS A 288 -2.84 9.90 -31.02
C LYS A 288 -1.75 10.94 -30.77
N ALA A 289 -2.10 12.14 -30.31
CA ALA A 289 -1.15 13.23 -30.08
C ALA A 289 -0.16 12.91 -28.96
N LEU A 290 -0.64 12.45 -27.80
CA LEU A 290 0.21 12.04 -26.68
C LEU A 290 1.08 10.84 -27.04
N GLY A 291 0.47 9.84 -27.70
CA GLY A 291 1.18 8.67 -28.18
C GLY A 291 2.29 9.01 -29.16
N PHE A 292 2.05 9.86 -30.14
CA PHE A 292 3.08 10.32 -31.07
C PHE A 292 4.20 11.07 -30.35
N LEU A 293 3.84 12.04 -29.50
CA LEU A 293 4.81 12.85 -28.78
C LEU A 293 5.72 11.97 -27.92
N TRP A 294 5.16 10.98 -27.23
CA TRP A 294 5.92 10.10 -26.35
C TRP A 294 6.67 9.01 -27.11
N ALA A 295 6.09 8.42 -28.15
CA ALA A 295 6.76 7.45 -29.01
C ALA A 295 8.00 8.08 -29.67
N LYS A 296 7.85 9.25 -30.27
CA LYS A 296 8.94 9.97 -30.94
C LYS A 296 10.08 10.34 -30.00
N ASN A 297 9.76 10.88 -28.82
CA ASN A 297 10.78 11.43 -27.91
C ASN A 297 11.30 10.44 -26.86
N ARG A 298 10.56 9.35 -26.57
CA ARG A 298 10.87 8.44 -25.46
C ARG A 298 11.00 6.98 -25.88
N ALA A 299 10.39 6.55 -27.00
CA ALA A 299 10.57 5.21 -27.55
C ALA A 299 11.78 5.11 -28.50
N LYS A 300 12.58 6.18 -28.62
CA LYS A 300 13.70 6.29 -29.57
C LYS A 300 13.28 6.16 -31.04
N LEU A 301 12.03 6.50 -31.37
CA LEU A 301 11.51 6.52 -32.74
C LEU A 301 11.67 7.91 -33.38
N ALA A 302 12.92 8.38 -33.51
CA ALA A 302 13.21 9.73 -33.96
C ALA A 302 12.71 10.02 -35.39
N SER A 303 12.78 9.02 -36.28
CA SER A 303 12.32 9.09 -37.67
C SER A 303 10.80 8.97 -37.84
N LEU A 304 10.04 8.71 -36.76
CA LEU A 304 8.59 8.58 -36.84
C LEU A 304 7.95 9.90 -37.29
N SER A 305 7.24 9.83 -38.41
CA SER A 305 6.40 10.92 -38.91
C SER A 305 4.98 10.82 -38.35
N TRP A 306 4.28 11.96 -38.30
CA TRP A 306 2.86 11.96 -37.89
C TRP A 306 1.99 11.13 -38.86
N GLY A 307 2.32 11.15 -40.15
CA GLY A 307 1.63 10.37 -41.17
C GLY A 307 1.77 8.87 -40.95
N ASP A 308 2.98 8.39 -40.65
CA ASP A 308 3.23 6.98 -40.35
C ASP A 308 2.53 6.55 -39.06
N TRP A 309 2.57 7.40 -38.03
CA TRP A 309 1.85 7.18 -36.78
C TRP A 309 0.34 7.04 -36.99
N CYS A 310 -0.26 7.96 -37.77
CA CYS A 310 -1.69 7.91 -38.08
C CYS A 310 -2.09 6.66 -38.87
N LYS A 311 -1.17 6.07 -39.64
CA LYS A 311 -1.36 4.82 -40.39
C LYS A 311 -0.90 3.57 -39.62
N PHE A 312 -0.43 3.75 -38.38
CA PHE A 312 0.18 2.72 -37.54
C PHE A 312 1.30 1.94 -38.26
N VAL A 313 2.18 2.68 -38.94
CA VAL A 313 3.38 2.13 -39.58
C VAL A 313 4.54 2.30 -38.60
N ILE A 314 4.82 1.24 -37.83
CA ILE A 314 5.87 1.22 -36.81
C ILE A 314 7.09 0.50 -37.40
N MET A 315 8.11 1.28 -37.76
CA MET A 315 9.41 0.80 -38.24
C MET A 315 10.37 0.42 -37.08
#